data_AF-A0A150NJF0-F1
#
_entry.id   AF-A0A150NJF0-F1
#
_cell.length_a   1.000
_cell.length_b   1.000
_cell.length_c   1.000
_cell.angle_alpha   90.00
_cell.angle_beta   90.00
_cell.angle_gamma   90.00
#
_symmetry.space_group_name_H-M   'P 1'
#
loop_
_entity.id
_entity.type
_entity.pdbx_description
1 polymer ?
#
loop_
_entity_poly.entity_id
_entity_poly.type
_entity_poly.pdbx_seq_one_letter_code
_entity_poly.pdbx_strand_id
1 'polypeptide(L)'
;MKVLPFKVVETRFSFRKSAKKVVPFLVVGLMLAAGDSAYAYSGGNGSIARGDDYPAYYKNGSQEIDKWRMYSRQCTSFAAFRLSNVNGFEIPAAYGNANEWGYRARREGYRVDNRPAIGSIAWSTVGTYGHVAWVSNVIGDEIEIEEYNYGIRESYNKRVVKANTMTGFIHFKDLAGGSVGNSQSSVSTGGTHYFKTKAAIKNQPLASATAIDYYYPGENVHYDQILEKDGYKWLSYTAYNGSRRYIQLEGVTSSQNYQNQSGNSSNYGSNNGLTIGWKKINGSWYHFKSNGSKSTGWLKDGSSWYYLKSSGEMQTGWLKENGLWYYLDSSGAMKTGWYQVSGKWYYSYSSGALAVNTTVDGYRVNSDGVRV
;
A
#
# COMPACT_ATOMS: atom_id res chain seq x y z
N MET A 1 26.93 -27.93 82.46
CA MET A 1 26.72 -26.64 83.15
C MET A 1 27.96 -25.77 83.04
N LYS A 2 27.86 -24.61 82.36
CA LYS A 2 28.34 -23.27 82.78
C LYS A 2 28.39 -22.35 81.56
N VAL A 3 27.56 -21.32 81.58
CA VAL A 3 27.55 -20.21 80.62
C VAL A 3 28.54 -19.15 81.13
N LEU A 4 29.39 -18.62 80.26
CA LEU A 4 30.13 -17.37 80.49
C LEU A 4 30.20 -16.55 79.18
N PRO A 5 30.38 -15.21 79.26
CA PRO A 5 29.48 -14.34 78.49
C PRO A 5 30.10 -13.64 77.28
N PHE A 6 29.17 -13.26 76.41
CA PHE A 6 29.28 -12.31 75.30
C PHE A 6 29.80 -10.94 75.75
N LYS A 7 30.67 -10.33 74.94
CA LYS A 7 31.08 -8.93 75.06
C LYS A 7 31.10 -8.29 73.66
N VAL A 8 30.25 -7.30 73.44
CA VAL A 8 30.14 -6.57 72.17
C VAL A 8 31.20 -5.47 72.13
N VAL A 9 31.82 -5.26 70.97
CA VAL A 9 32.66 -4.10 70.66
C VAL A 9 32.21 -3.55 69.30
N GLU A 10 31.59 -2.37 69.30
CA GLU A 10 31.31 -1.64 68.07
C GLU A 10 32.61 -1.09 67.47
N THR A 11 32.83 -1.33 66.19
CA THR A 11 33.87 -0.62 65.43
C THR A 11 33.22 0.16 64.29
N ARG A 12 33.25 1.50 64.42
CA ARG A 12 32.62 2.43 63.48
C ARG A 12 33.33 2.41 62.12
N PHE A 13 32.59 2.14 61.04
CA PHE A 13 33.10 2.31 59.68
C PHE A 13 32.88 3.74 59.18
N SER A 14 33.97 4.39 58.76
CA SER A 14 33.96 5.72 58.15
C SER A 14 34.02 5.62 56.63
N PHE A 15 33.00 6.12 55.93
CA PHE A 15 33.01 6.20 54.46
C PHE A 15 33.71 7.49 53.99
N ARG A 16 34.88 7.36 53.35
CA ARG A 16 35.49 8.46 52.61
C ARG A 16 34.72 8.73 51.31
N LYS A 17 34.23 9.97 51.15
CA LYS A 17 33.73 10.50 49.87
C LYS A 17 34.81 10.35 48.78
N SER A 18 34.43 9.81 47.63
CA SER A 18 35.10 10.07 46.35
C SER A 18 34.11 10.75 45.43
N ALA A 19 34.41 11.99 45.02
CA ALA A 19 33.50 12.79 44.23
C ALA A 19 33.80 12.60 42.74
N LYS A 20 32.89 11.94 42.00
CA LYS A 20 32.76 12.15 40.55
C LYS A 20 31.44 12.85 40.30
N LYS A 21 31.51 14.03 39.67
CA LYS A 21 30.32 14.81 39.29
C LYS A 21 29.49 14.00 38.30
N VAL A 22 28.28 13.64 38.71
CA VAL A 22 27.17 13.33 37.80
C VAL A 22 26.15 14.43 38.03
N VAL A 23 25.72 15.10 36.97
CA VAL A 23 24.67 16.14 37.04
C VAL A 23 23.32 15.43 36.86
N PRO A 24 22.45 15.37 37.88
CA PRO A 24 21.09 14.89 37.68
C PRO A 24 20.26 16.05 37.12
N PHE A 25 19.81 15.94 35.87
CA PHE A 25 18.70 16.77 35.40
C PHE A 25 17.41 16.23 36.01
N LEU A 26 17.00 16.87 37.11
CA LEU A 26 15.76 16.58 37.81
C LEU A 26 14.66 17.42 37.16
N VAL A 27 13.85 16.80 36.29
CA VAL A 27 12.62 17.41 35.77
C VAL A 27 11.45 16.91 36.60
N VAL A 28 10.85 17.83 37.37
CA VAL A 28 9.63 17.59 38.13
C VAL A 28 8.45 17.51 37.16
N GLY A 29 7.80 16.35 37.08
CA GLY A 29 6.55 16.13 36.35
C GLY A 29 5.40 15.86 37.32
N LEU A 30 4.50 16.82 37.44
CA LEU A 30 3.41 16.85 38.42
C LEU A 30 2.41 15.68 38.21
N MET A 31 2.13 14.91 39.27
CA MET A 31 0.99 13.98 39.32
C MET A 31 -0.29 14.78 39.61
N LEU A 32 -1.31 14.66 38.77
CA LEU A 32 -2.66 15.16 39.01
C LEU A 32 -3.68 14.12 38.52
N ALA A 33 -4.59 13.71 39.41
CA ALA A 33 -5.64 12.74 39.12
C ALA A 33 -7.02 13.33 39.42
N ALA A 34 -7.76 13.60 38.35
CA ALA A 34 -9.20 13.82 38.21
C ALA A 34 -9.43 13.85 36.67
N GLY A 35 -10.51 13.36 36.07
CA GLY A 35 -11.88 13.26 36.54
C GLY A 35 -12.74 13.95 35.47
N ASP A 36 -13.52 13.15 34.72
CA ASP A 36 -14.54 13.53 33.73
C ASP A 36 -14.18 14.42 32.50
N SER A 37 -14.03 13.72 31.36
CA SER A 37 -14.77 13.95 30.11
C SER A 37 -15.13 15.38 29.67
N ALA A 38 -14.22 16.05 28.95
CA ALA A 38 -14.58 17.08 27.96
C ALA A 38 -13.50 17.20 26.86
N TYR A 39 -13.66 16.52 25.72
CA TYR A 39 -12.74 16.65 24.59
C TYR A 39 -13.08 17.89 23.75
N ALA A 40 -12.55 19.05 24.16
CA ALA A 40 -12.54 20.26 23.33
C ALA A 40 -11.35 20.24 22.36
N TYR A 41 -11.61 20.13 21.06
CA TYR A 41 -10.59 20.18 20.02
C TYR A 41 -10.12 21.62 19.79
N SER A 42 -8.82 21.86 19.93
CA SER A 42 -8.14 23.10 19.51
C SER A 42 -6.88 22.73 18.75
N GLY A 43 -6.64 23.41 17.62
CA GLY A 43 -5.73 22.92 16.57
C GLY A 43 -4.23 23.09 16.86
N GLY A 44 -3.45 22.04 16.60
CA GLY A 44 -1.99 22.07 16.53
C GLY A 44 -1.34 20.76 17.00
N ASN A 45 -0.80 19.95 16.08
CA ASN A 45 0.05 18.76 16.31
C ASN A 45 -0.38 17.85 17.49
N GLY A 46 -1.67 17.55 17.61
CA GLY A 46 -2.23 16.78 18.72
C GLY A 46 -2.03 15.27 18.58
N SER A 47 -1.52 14.64 19.64
CA SER A 47 -1.60 13.18 19.80
C SER A 47 -3.06 12.72 19.82
N ILE A 48 -3.34 11.58 19.18
CA ILE A 48 -4.65 10.93 19.21
C ILE A 48 -4.68 9.66 20.08
N ALA A 49 -3.70 9.50 20.98
CA ALA A 49 -3.64 8.41 21.93
C ALA A 49 -4.92 8.32 22.77
N ARG A 50 -5.42 7.11 23.03
CA ARG A 50 -6.64 6.88 23.82
C ARG A 50 -6.37 6.33 25.22
N GLY A 51 -5.13 5.90 25.51
CA GLY A 51 -4.83 5.21 26.75
C GLY A 51 -5.26 3.74 26.68
N ASP A 52 -5.33 3.09 27.84
CA ASP A 52 -5.72 1.68 27.94
C ASP A 52 -7.25 1.49 27.91
N ASP A 53 -7.86 1.79 26.76
CA ASP A 53 -9.25 1.49 26.41
C ASP A 53 -9.43 0.07 25.83
N TYR A 54 -8.39 -0.77 25.86
CA TYR A 54 -8.48 -2.17 25.43
C TYR A 54 -9.53 -2.92 26.27
N PRO A 55 -10.39 -3.78 25.68
CA PRO A 55 -11.62 -4.20 26.34
C PRO A 55 -11.39 -4.95 27.66
N ALA A 56 -12.14 -4.58 28.70
CA ALA A 56 -11.93 -5.07 30.06
C ALA A 56 -11.97 -6.61 30.19
N TYR A 57 -12.76 -7.29 29.37
CA TYR A 57 -12.81 -8.76 29.32
C TYR A 57 -11.50 -9.38 28.81
N TYR A 58 -10.86 -8.79 27.80
CA TYR A 58 -9.52 -9.20 27.38
C TYR A 58 -8.43 -8.80 28.39
N LYS A 59 -8.60 -7.69 29.13
CA LYS A 59 -7.62 -7.23 30.14
C LYS A 59 -7.59 -8.10 31.39
N ASN A 60 -8.77 -8.45 31.91
CA ASN A 60 -8.91 -9.03 33.26
C ASN A 60 -9.27 -10.53 33.24
N GLY A 61 -9.55 -11.11 32.08
CA GLY A 61 -9.91 -12.52 31.92
C GLY A 61 -8.73 -13.47 31.71
N SER A 62 -9.03 -14.73 31.42
CA SER A 62 -8.09 -15.71 30.87
C SER A 62 -7.35 -15.15 29.64
N GLN A 63 -6.19 -15.70 29.29
CA GLN A 63 -5.65 -15.46 27.97
C GLN A 63 -6.52 -16.21 26.96
N GLU A 64 -7.11 -15.47 26.03
CA GLU A 64 -8.17 -15.94 25.14
C GLU A 64 -7.84 -15.59 23.69
N ILE A 65 -8.50 -16.26 22.75
CA ILE A 65 -8.36 -15.96 21.33
C ILE A 65 -9.41 -14.90 20.98
N ASP A 66 -8.94 -13.73 20.54
CA ASP A 66 -9.80 -12.59 20.20
C ASP A 66 -10.49 -12.73 18.82
N LYS A 67 -11.29 -11.73 18.44
CA LYS A 67 -12.00 -11.72 17.14
C LYS A 67 -11.09 -11.76 15.90
N TRP A 68 -9.82 -11.35 16.01
CA TRP A 68 -8.82 -11.46 14.94
C TRP A 68 -8.02 -12.76 15.03
N ARG A 69 -8.44 -13.70 15.88
CA ARG A 69 -7.76 -14.98 16.16
C ARG A 69 -6.33 -14.80 16.66
N MET A 70 -6.10 -13.76 17.46
CA MET A 70 -4.84 -13.48 18.15
C MET A 70 -5.00 -13.70 19.65
N TYR A 71 -3.92 -14.03 20.35
CA TYR A 71 -3.97 -14.14 21.80
C TYR A 71 -4.17 -12.76 22.44
N SER A 72 -5.14 -12.65 23.33
CA SER A 72 -5.44 -11.43 24.06
C SER A 72 -4.21 -10.93 24.84
N ARG A 73 -4.16 -9.61 25.04
CA ARG A 73 -3.06 -8.89 25.71
C ARG A 73 -1.69 -9.09 25.04
N GLN A 74 -1.63 -9.53 23.78
CA GLN A 74 -0.44 -9.49 22.96
C GLN A 74 -0.38 -8.20 22.12
N CYS A 75 0.82 -7.78 21.74
CA CYS A 75 1.03 -6.58 20.93
C CYS A 75 0.26 -6.62 19.60
N THR A 76 0.18 -7.80 18.97
CA THR A 76 -0.61 -8.08 17.76
C THR A 76 -2.11 -7.85 17.98
N SER A 77 -2.67 -8.40 19.06
CA SER A 77 -4.08 -8.22 19.44
C SER A 77 -4.42 -6.75 19.71
N PHE A 78 -3.58 -6.04 20.47
CA PHE A 78 -3.78 -4.61 20.74
C PHE A 78 -3.68 -3.75 19.48
N ALA A 79 -2.70 -4.03 18.60
CA ALA A 79 -2.57 -3.34 17.31
C ALA A 79 -3.79 -3.57 16.41
N ALA A 80 -4.32 -4.80 16.35
CA ALA A 80 -5.56 -5.11 15.62
C ALA A 80 -6.78 -4.38 16.21
N PHE A 81 -6.87 -4.30 17.54
CA PHE A 81 -7.89 -3.52 18.25
C PHE A 81 -7.84 -2.02 17.90
N ARG A 82 -6.64 -1.42 17.88
CA ARG A 82 -6.45 -0.03 17.48
C ARG A 82 -6.87 0.24 16.02
N LEU A 83 -6.45 -0.62 15.09
CA LEU A 83 -6.84 -0.53 13.67
C LEU A 83 -8.36 -0.59 13.49
N SER A 84 -9.04 -1.50 14.18
CA SER A 84 -10.50 -1.65 14.11
C SER A 84 -11.23 -0.44 14.69
N ASN A 85 -10.90 -0.03 15.92
CA ASN A 85 -11.69 0.96 16.67
C ASN A 85 -11.35 2.42 16.33
N VAL A 86 -10.10 2.71 15.92
CA VAL A 86 -9.66 4.08 15.64
C VAL A 86 -9.52 4.33 14.15
N ASN A 87 -8.88 3.41 13.42
CA ASN A 87 -8.70 3.58 11.97
C ASN A 87 -9.95 3.16 11.18
N GLY A 88 -10.83 2.31 11.74
CA GLY A 88 -11.92 1.68 10.99
C GLY A 88 -11.37 0.75 9.91
N PHE A 89 -10.40 -0.09 10.27
CA PHE A 89 -9.80 -1.12 9.41
C PHE A 89 -9.77 -2.46 10.16
N GLU A 90 -10.36 -3.49 9.57
CA GLU A 90 -10.32 -4.85 10.11
C GLU A 90 -9.19 -5.64 9.43
N ILE A 91 -8.19 -6.04 10.22
CA ILE A 91 -7.08 -6.87 9.75
C ILE A 91 -7.56 -8.33 9.55
N PRO A 92 -7.07 -9.06 8.53
CA PRO A 92 -7.41 -10.47 8.35
C PRO A 92 -7.07 -11.30 9.59
N ALA A 93 -7.99 -12.18 9.98
CA ALA A 93 -7.81 -13.03 11.15
C ALA A 93 -6.61 -13.98 11.01
N ALA A 94 -5.96 -14.29 12.14
CA ALA A 94 -4.70 -15.01 12.22
C ALA A 94 -3.60 -14.36 11.36
N TYR A 95 -3.32 -13.07 11.60
CA TYR A 95 -2.33 -12.34 10.80
C TYR A 95 -0.88 -12.83 10.95
N GLY A 96 -0.58 -13.52 12.07
CA GLY A 96 0.73 -14.13 12.34
C GLY A 96 1.49 -13.43 13.46
N ASN A 97 2.76 -13.81 13.64
CA ASN A 97 3.65 -13.20 14.62
C ASN A 97 4.07 -11.80 14.18
N ALA A 98 4.36 -10.90 15.11
CA ALA A 98 4.63 -9.50 14.80
C ALA A 98 5.82 -9.32 13.81
N ASN A 99 6.86 -10.14 13.88
CA ASN A 99 7.98 -10.15 12.91
C ASN A 99 7.56 -10.49 11.47
N GLU A 100 6.40 -11.14 11.24
CA GLU A 100 5.90 -11.47 9.92
C GLU A 100 5.04 -10.35 9.32
N TRP A 101 4.46 -9.47 10.14
CA TRP A 101 3.42 -8.51 9.73
C TRP A 101 3.86 -7.62 8.57
N GLY A 102 5.03 -6.98 8.65
CA GLY A 102 5.51 -6.10 7.58
C GLY A 102 5.96 -6.83 6.31
N TYR A 103 6.25 -8.14 6.37
CA TYR A 103 6.46 -8.94 5.16
C TYR A 103 5.13 -9.38 4.54
N ARG A 104 4.16 -9.77 5.37
CA ARG A 104 2.82 -10.17 4.94
C ARG A 104 2.05 -9.00 4.34
N ALA A 105 2.06 -7.84 4.99
CA ALA A 105 1.40 -6.63 4.53
C ALA A 105 1.93 -6.18 3.15
N ARG A 106 3.25 -6.28 2.90
CA ARG A 106 3.83 -6.05 1.56
C ARG A 106 3.32 -7.04 0.51
N ARG A 107 3.19 -8.34 0.83
CA ARG A 107 2.63 -9.35 -0.10
C ARG A 107 1.15 -9.13 -0.40
N GLU A 108 0.41 -8.59 0.57
CA GLU A 108 -1.02 -8.27 0.45
C GLU A 108 -1.28 -6.89 -0.20
N GLY A 109 -0.23 -6.12 -0.51
CA GLY A 109 -0.35 -4.84 -1.22
C GLY A 109 -0.62 -3.63 -0.31
N TYR A 110 -0.15 -3.66 0.94
CA TYR A 110 -0.09 -2.49 1.82
C TYR A 110 1.30 -1.83 1.80
N ARG A 111 1.31 -0.49 1.87
CA ARG A 111 2.53 0.29 2.06
C ARG A 111 3.24 -0.14 3.33
N VAL A 112 4.52 -0.51 3.20
CA VAL A 112 5.42 -0.69 4.35
C VAL A 112 6.75 -0.02 4.08
N ASP A 113 6.94 1.16 4.66
CA ASP A 113 8.12 2.02 4.47
C ASP A 113 8.70 2.54 5.80
N ASN A 114 9.60 3.52 5.72
CA ASN A 114 10.24 4.14 6.89
C ASN A 114 9.63 5.51 7.25
N ARG A 115 8.41 5.81 6.79
CA ARG A 115 7.73 7.10 7.00
C ARG A 115 6.55 6.93 7.96
N PRO A 116 6.73 7.19 9.26
CA PRO A 116 5.64 7.07 10.21
C PRO A 116 4.48 7.99 9.83
N ALA A 117 3.27 7.50 10.02
CA ALA A 117 2.04 8.27 9.90
C ALA A 117 1.16 8.00 11.12
N ILE A 118 0.35 8.98 11.52
CA ILE A 118 -0.64 8.77 12.58
C ILE A 118 -1.61 7.65 12.14
N GLY A 119 -1.86 6.69 13.01
CA GLY A 119 -2.64 5.48 12.72
C GLY A 119 -1.85 4.33 12.09
N SER A 120 -0.60 4.53 11.65
CA SER A 120 0.23 3.43 11.13
C SER A 120 0.66 2.45 12.22
N ILE A 121 1.07 1.24 11.84
CA ILE A 121 1.67 0.27 12.76
C ILE A 121 3.19 0.37 12.68
N ALA A 122 3.83 0.84 13.75
CA ALA A 122 5.26 0.69 13.97
C ALA A 122 5.59 -0.80 14.11
N TRP A 123 6.50 -1.31 13.27
CA TRP A 123 6.81 -2.72 13.14
C TRP A 123 8.28 -3.00 13.37
N SER A 124 8.58 -4.03 14.17
CA SER A 124 9.94 -4.49 14.44
C SER A 124 10.06 -6.00 14.26
N THR A 125 11.13 -6.44 13.60
CA THR A 125 11.51 -7.85 13.47
C THR A 125 12.46 -8.33 14.58
N VAL A 126 12.78 -7.48 15.55
CA VAL A 126 13.72 -7.79 16.64
C VAL A 126 13.09 -8.77 17.63
N GLY A 127 13.82 -9.84 17.96
CA GLY A 127 13.38 -10.91 18.86
C GLY A 127 12.57 -12.01 18.16
N THR A 128 12.35 -13.13 18.86
CA THR A 128 11.78 -14.37 18.31
C THR A 128 10.43 -14.18 17.61
N TYR A 129 9.59 -13.28 18.12
CA TYR A 129 8.23 -13.04 17.61
C TYR A 129 8.07 -11.64 16.99
N GLY A 130 9.12 -10.81 16.99
CA GLY A 130 9.04 -9.38 16.65
C GLY A 130 8.18 -8.56 17.60
N HIS A 131 7.84 -7.35 17.19
CA HIS A 131 6.95 -6.45 17.93
C HIS A 131 6.16 -5.52 17.00
N VAL A 132 4.96 -5.13 17.42
CA VAL A 132 4.12 -4.14 16.73
C VAL A 132 3.47 -3.17 17.72
N ALA A 133 3.37 -1.90 17.32
CA ALA A 133 2.77 -0.83 18.10
C ALA A 133 1.99 0.13 17.19
N TRP A 134 0.97 0.81 17.70
CA TRP A 134 0.15 1.76 16.92
C TRP A 134 0.64 3.19 17.13
N VAL A 135 0.84 3.93 16.04
CA VAL A 135 1.39 5.30 16.07
C VAL A 135 0.29 6.32 16.38
N SER A 136 0.32 6.86 17.60
CA SER A 136 -0.62 7.88 18.09
C SER A 136 -0.23 9.31 17.76
N ASN A 137 1.06 9.58 17.50
CA ASN A 137 1.55 10.87 17.03
C ASN A 137 2.86 10.74 16.23
N VAL A 138 3.16 11.73 15.38
CA VAL A 138 4.44 11.85 14.67
C VAL A 138 5.06 13.21 15.00
N ILE A 139 6.27 13.20 15.57
CA ILE A 139 6.93 14.34 16.20
C ILE A 139 8.35 14.46 15.63
N GLY A 140 8.48 14.98 14.40
CA GLY A 140 9.78 15.09 13.74
C GLY A 140 10.37 13.73 13.35
N ASP A 141 11.52 13.37 13.91
CA ASP A 141 12.13 12.04 13.78
C ASP A 141 11.63 11.02 14.82
N GLU A 142 10.73 11.44 15.70
CA GLU A 142 10.15 10.64 16.77
C GLU A 142 8.67 10.32 16.50
N ILE A 143 8.20 9.25 17.13
CA ILE A 143 6.81 8.81 17.12
C ILE A 143 6.35 8.61 18.55
N GLU A 144 5.11 8.96 18.84
CA GLU A 144 4.42 8.43 20.00
C GLU A 144 3.70 7.15 19.58
N ILE A 145 3.87 6.09 20.37
CA ILE A 145 3.26 4.78 20.13
C ILE A 145 2.48 4.29 21.35
N GLU A 146 1.36 3.64 21.08
CA GLU A 146 0.59 2.84 22.03
C GLU A 146 0.80 1.36 21.73
N GLU A 147 1.12 0.56 22.75
CA GLU A 147 1.48 -0.84 22.58
C GLU A 147 1.11 -1.69 23.81
N TYR A 148 1.12 -3.01 23.63
CA TYR A 148 1.13 -3.97 24.73
C TYR A 148 2.47 -4.70 24.76
N ASN A 149 2.90 -5.17 25.93
CA ASN A 149 4.07 -6.04 26.13
C ASN A 149 5.45 -5.39 25.95
N TYR A 150 5.54 -4.06 26.05
CA TYR A 150 6.83 -3.39 26.20
C TYR A 150 7.30 -3.42 27.66
N GLY A 151 8.31 -4.25 27.93
CA GLY A 151 9.00 -4.37 29.23
C GLY A 151 8.22 -5.13 30.31
N ILE A 152 6.89 -4.99 30.36
CA ILE A 152 5.99 -5.70 31.28
C ILE A 152 5.01 -6.54 30.47
N ARG A 153 4.89 -7.83 30.84
CA ARG A 153 4.02 -8.79 30.15
C ARG A 153 2.54 -8.44 30.35
N GLU A 154 1.76 -8.59 29.29
CA GLU A 154 0.30 -8.42 29.23
C GLU A 154 -0.21 -7.02 29.66
N SER A 155 0.65 -6.00 29.54
CA SER A 155 0.40 -4.63 30.01
C SER A 155 0.49 -3.60 28.89
N TYR A 156 -0.40 -2.61 28.94
CA TYR A 156 -0.38 -1.41 28.09
C TYR A 156 0.84 -0.52 28.38
N ASN A 157 1.38 0.12 27.34
CA ASN A 157 2.37 1.18 27.47
C ASN A 157 2.12 2.27 26.41
N LYS A 158 2.54 3.51 26.72
CA LYS A 158 2.63 4.63 25.78
C LYS A 158 3.98 5.30 25.94
N ARG A 159 4.75 5.38 24.86
CA ARG A 159 6.08 6.03 24.87
C ARG A 159 6.37 6.75 23.56
N VAL A 160 7.33 7.67 23.64
CA VAL A 160 7.96 8.30 22.48
C VAL A 160 9.25 7.55 22.15
N VAL A 161 9.48 7.27 20.87
CA VAL A 161 10.68 6.58 20.36
C VAL A 161 11.14 7.19 19.05
N LYS A 162 12.42 7.05 18.70
CA LYS A 162 12.90 7.44 17.37
C LYS A 162 12.37 6.49 16.30
N ALA A 163 11.82 7.04 15.22
CA ALA A 163 11.20 6.26 14.14
C ALA A 163 12.17 5.27 13.49
N ASN A 164 13.45 5.63 13.42
CA ASN A 164 14.53 4.79 12.89
C ASN A 164 14.91 3.57 13.78
N THR A 165 14.30 3.40 14.96
CA THR A 165 14.47 2.19 15.79
C THR A 165 13.53 1.06 15.39
N MET A 166 12.56 1.33 14.51
CA MET A 166 11.62 0.35 13.95
C MET A 166 12.18 -0.24 12.66
N THR A 167 11.80 -1.47 12.32
CA THR A 167 12.08 -2.09 11.02
C THR A 167 11.26 -1.44 9.89
N GLY A 168 10.14 -0.82 10.23
CA GLY A 168 9.36 0.03 9.35
C GLY A 168 7.97 0.37 9.92
N PHE A 169 7.13 0.94 9.09
CA PHE A 169 5.75 1.33 9.38
C PHE A 169 4.81 0.68 8.38
N ILE A 170 3.76 0.02 8.87
CA ILE A 170 2.75 -0.65 8.05
C ILE A 170 1.50 0.24 8.00
N HIS A 171 1.06 0.53 6.79
CA HIS A 171 0.00 1.52 6.54
C HIS A 171 -1.24 0.84 5.99
N PHE A 172 -1.94 0.13 6.86
CA PHE A 172 -3.21 -0.51 6.53
C PHE A 172 -4.29 0.53 6.18
N LYS A 173 -4.38 1.61 6.97
CA LYS A 173 -5.27 2.77 6.76
C LYS A 173 -4.85 3.91 7.69
N ASP A 174 -4.01 4.83 7.21
CA ASP A 174 -3.54 5.97 8.02
C ASP A 174 -4.67 6.95 8.38
N LEU A 175 -4.46 7.75 9.42
CA LEU A 175 -5.39 8.78 9.87
C LEU A 175 -4.91 10.18 9.46
N ALA A 176 -5.86 11.03 9.05
CA ALA A 176 -5.57 12.41 8.65
C ALA A 176 -5.21 13.24 9.89
N GLY A 177 -3.94 13.60 10.03
CA GLY A 177 -3.47 14.40 11.17
C GLY A 177 -1.95 14.64 11.27
N GLY A 178 -1.10 13.96 10.49
CA GLY A 178 0.35 14.08 10.63
C GLY A 178 1.14 13.70 9.38
N SER A 179 1.14 14.59 8.38
CA SER A 179 2.14 14.62 7.30
C SER A 179 2.61 16.06 7.12
N VAL A 180 3.83 16.36 7.55
CA VAL A 180 4.48 17.65 7.28
C VAL A 180 4.93 17.64 5.81
N GLY A 181 4.07 18.11 4.90
CA GLY A 181 4.40 18.13 3.47
C GLY A 181 3.22 18.20 2.52
N ASN A 182 2.55 19.35 2.52
CA ASN A 182 1.60 19.82 1.49
C ASN A 182 0.23 19.12 1.42
N SER A 183 -0.83 19.94 1.42
CA SER A 183 -2.22 19.50 1.36
C SER A 183 -2.59 18.97 -0.02
N GLN A 184 -2.78 17.66 -0.14
CA GLN A 184 -3.63 17.09 -1.19
C GLN A 184 -4.36 15.87 -0.63
N SER A 185 -5.68 15.83 -0.83
CA SER A 185 -6.63 14.89 -0.21
C SER A 185 -6.17 13.44 -0.34
N SER A 186 -5.85 12.78 0.77
CA SER A 186 -5.28 11.44 0.80
C SER A 186 -6.36 10.36 0.57
N VAL A 187 -6.86 10.28 -0.66
CA VAL A 187 -7.46 9.06 -1.20
C VAL A 187 -6.35 8.02 -1.27
N SER A 188 -6.48 6.91 -0.56
CA SER A 188 -5.51 5.79 -0.57
C SER A 188 -5.11 5.44 -2.01
N THR A 189 -3.87 5.78 -2.40
CA THR A 189 -3.37 5.61 -3.78
C THR A 189 -2.27 4.54 -3.88
N GLY A 190 -2.13 3.68 -2.87
CA GLY A 190 -1.19 2.55 -2.91
C GLY A 190 -1.72 1.39 -3.75
N GLY A 191 -0.81 0.55 -4.24
CA GLY A 191 -1.15 -0.62 -5.04
C GLY A 191 0.08 -1.32 -5.61
N THR A 192 -0.13 -2.30 -6.48
CA THR A 192 0.97 -2.97 -7.19
C THR A 192 0.95 -2.59 -8.66
N HIS A 193 2.04 -2.02 -9.15
CA HIS A 193 2.19 -1.62 -10.54
C HIS A 193 3.03 -2.64 -11.30
N TYR A 194 2.51 -3.15 -12.42
CA TYR A 194 3.21 -4.06 -13.32
C TYR A 194 3.72 -3.29 -14.53
N PHE A 195 5.03 -3.33 -14.77
CA PHE A 195 5.66 -2.59 -15.85
C PHE A 195 5.38 -3.25 -17.19
N LYS A 196 4.75 -2.51 -18.12
CA LYS A 196 4.60 -2.93 -19.53
C LYS A 196 5.81 -2.57 -20.39
N THR A 197 6.63 -1.62 -19.94
CA THR A 197 7.79 -1.06 -20.66
C THR A 197 8.95 -0.85 -19.68
N LYS A 198 10.18 -0.68 -20.19
CA LYS A 198 11.35 -0.37 -19.34
C LYS A 198 11.16 0.99 -18.64
N ALA A 199 11.19 1.01 -17.32
CA ALA A 199 10.91 2.19 -16.50
C ALA A 199 12.13 2.58 -15.65
N ALA A 200 12.51 3.85 -15.69
CA ALA A 200 13.67 4.36 -14.95
C ALA A 200 13.36 4.57 -13.46
N ILE A 201 14.17 3.97 -12.60
CA ILE A 201 14.14 4.19 -11.15
C ILE A 201 15.02 5.41 -10.84
N LYS A 202 14.46 6.39 -10.13
CA LYS A 202 15.15 7.64 -9.76
C LYS A 202 15.15 7.84 -8.23
N ASN A 203 16.15 8.58 -7.75
CA ASN A 203 16.30 8.95 -6.34
C ASN A 203 15.43 10.17 -5.94
N GLN A 204 14.91 10.92 -6.92
CA GLN A 204 14.01 12.05 -6.72
C GLN A 204 12.98 12.14 -7.86
N PRO A 205 11.77 12.69 -7.61
CA PRO A 205 10.76 12.89 -8.65
C PRO A 205 11.12 14.14 -9.45
N LEU A 206 12.00 13.96 -10.43
CA LEU A 206 12.45 15.00 -11.36
C LEU A 206 12.74 14.36 -12.72
N ALA A 207 12.20 14.92 -13.80
CA ALA A 207 12.33 14.35 -15.14
C ALA A 207 13.80 14.24 -15.59
N SER A 208 14.63 15.22 -15.24
CA SER A 208 16.07 15.27 -15.54
C SER A 208 16.98 14.52 -14.56
N ALA A 209 16.46 13.94 -13.46
CA ALA A 209 17.29 13.17 -12.53
C ALA A 209 17.79 11.86 -13.17
N THR A 210 19.06 11.56 -12.96
CA THR A 210 19.75 10.36 -13.47
C THR A 210 19.01 9.08 -13.03
N ALA A 211 18.81 8.16 -13.97
CA ALA A 211 18.34 6.82 -13.65
C ALA A 211 19.43 6.08 -12.86
N ILE A 212 19.08 5.55 -11.69
CA ILE A 212 20.01 4.77 -10.87
C ILE A 212 19.89 3.26 -11.13
N ASP A 213 18.73 2.83 -11.64
CA ASP A 213 18.43 1.46 -12.04
C ASP A 213 17.14 1.45 -12.90
N TYR A 214 16.65 0.28 -13.32
CA TYR A 214 15.46 0.13 -14.14
C TYR A 214 14.60 -1.07 -13.73
N TYR A 215 13.27 -0.91 -13.86
CA TYR A 215 12.37 -2.06 -14.01
C TYR A 215 12.16 -2.38 -15.49
N TYR A 216 11.94 -3.65 -15.79
CA TYR A 216 11.76 -4.23 -17.12
C TYR A 216 10.33 -4.76 -17.32
N PRO A 217 9.88 -4.96 -18.58
CA PRO A 217 8.54 -5.49 -18.85
C PRO A 217 8.26 -6.81 -18.14
N GLY A 218 7.13 -6.89 -17.42
CA GLY A 218 6.72 -8.05 -16.63
C GLY A 218 7.12 -7.98 -15.15
N GLU A 219 8.08 -7.14 -14.78
CA GLU A 219 8.39 -6.87 -13.38
C GLU A 219 7.30 -6.01 -12.73
N ASN A 220 7.28 -5.98 -11.39
CA ASN A 220 6.32 -5.19 -10.63
C ASN A 220 6.95 -4.53 -9.42
N VAL A 221 6.31 -3.47 -8.95
CA VAL A 221 6.65 -2.79 -7.70
C VAL A 221 5.39 -2.55 -6.89
N HIS A 222 5.46 -2.85 -5.60
CA HIS A 222 4.46 -2.37 -4.66
C HIS A 222 4.76 -0.91 -4.32
N TYR A 223 3.81 -0.04 -4.62
CA TYR A 223 3.94 1.40 -4.50
C TYR A 223 2.83 1.97 -3.64
N ASP A 224 3.05 3.18 -3.16
CA ASP A 224 2.36 3.63 -1.96
C ASP A 224 1.91 5.09 -1.97
N GLN A 225 2.43 5.87 -2.91
CA GLN A 225 1.96 7.21 -3.24
C GLN A 225 2.06 7.40 -4.74
N ILE A 226 1.11 8.14 -5.31
CA ILE A 226 1.32 8.84 -6.58
C ILE A 226 1.44 10.33 -6.26
N LEU A 227 2.56 10.92 -6.67
CA LEU A 227 2.84 12.35 -6.54
C LEU A 227 2.64 13.02 -7.89
N GLU A 228 2.26 14.29 -7.90
CA GLU A 228 2.30 15.11 -9.11
C GLU A 228 3.40 16.17 -8.93
N LYS A 229 4.43 16.14 -9.79
CA LYS A 229 5.54 17.09 -9.74
C LYS A 229 6.17 17.29 -11.12
N ASP A 230 6.54 18.54 -11.42
CA ASP A 230 7.16 18.97 -12.68
C ASP A 230 6.34 18.59 -13.93
N GLY A 231 5.01 18.56 -13.79
CA GLY A 231 4.08 18.13 -14.84
C GLY A 231 4.06 16.62 -15.08
N TYR A 232 4.44 15.79 -14.10
CA TYR A 232 4.38 14.32 -14.20
C TYR A 232 3.80 13.66 -12.95
N LYS A 233 3.13 12.52 -13.16
CA LYS A 233 2.81 11.54 -12.11
C LYS A 233 4.03 10.70 -11.81
N TRP A 234 4.33 10.61 -10.53
CA TRP A 234 5.43 9.84 -9.97
C TRP A 234 4.86 8.75 -9.07
N LEU A 235 5.02 7.50 -9.49
CA LEU A 235 4.89 6.37 -8.59
C LEU A 235 6.03 6.46 -7.57
N SER A 236 5.70 6.48 -6.28
CA SER A 236 6.68 6.43 -5.20
C SER A 236 6.54 5.15 -4.40
N TYR A 237 7.69 4.58 -4.03
CA TYR A 237 7.80 3.36 -3.26
C TYR A 237 9.09 3.36 -2.43
N THR A 238 9.17 2.50 -1.43
CA THR A 238 10.40 2.30 -0.65
C THR A 238 11.10 1.00 -1.07
N ALA A 239 12.36 1.14 -1.49
CA ALA A 239 13.18 0.01 -1.93
C ALA A 239 13.64 -0.87 -0.76
N TYR A 240 14.18 -2.05 -1.08
CA TYR A 240 14.66 -3.04 -0.10
C TYR A 240 15.63 -2.45 0.95
N ASN A 241 16.46 -1.48 0.56
CA ASN A 241 17.39 -0.78 1.45
C ASN A 241 16.77 0.38 2.25
N GLY A 242 15.44 0.45 2.37
CA GLY A 242 14.72 1.48 3.10
C GLY A 242 14.73 2.87 2.47
N SER A 243 15.33 3.05 1.29
CA SER A 243 15.39 4.33 0.61
C SER A 243 14.17 4.58 -0.29
N ARG A 244 13.68 5.82 -0.32
CA ARG A 244 12.59 6.22 -1.21
C ARG A 244 13.03 6.23 -2.67
N ARG A 245 12.14 5.79 -3.56
CA ARG A 245 12.33 5.73 -5.01
C ARG A 245 11.13 6.28 -5.74
N TYR A 246 11.38 6.71 -6.98
CA TYR A 246 10.41 7.41 -7.82
C TYR A 246 10.50 6.89 -9.25
N ILE A 247 9.35 6.62 -9.85
CA ILE A 247 9.21 6.18 -11.23
C ILE A 247 8.19 7.09 -11.92
N GLN A 248 8.60 7.64 -13.05
CA GLN A 248 7.77 8.53 -13.86
C GLN A 248 6.73 7.68 -14.60
N LEU A 249 5.44 7.98 -14.41
CA LEU A 249 4.34 7.31 -15.09
C LEU A 249 3.97 8.06 -16.37
N GLU A 250 3.26 9.18 -16.22
CA GLU A 250 2.65 9.94 -17.31
C GLU A 250 2.66 11.45 -16.98
N GLY A 251 2.38 12.31 -17.97
CA GLY A 251 2.29 13.76 -17.76
C GLY A 251 1.00 14.20 -17.04
N VAL A 252 1.05 15.29 -16.29
CA VAL A 252 -0.11 15.96 -15.68
C VAL A 252 -0.17 17.40 -16.16
N THR A 253 -1.26 17.75 -16.83
CA THR A 253 -1.59 19.14 -17.16
C THR A 253 -2.28 19.81 -15.97
N SER A 254 -1.56 20.66 -15.25
CA SER A 254 -2.09 21.42 -14.12
C SER A 254 -3.12 22.47 -14.58
N SER A 255 -4.37 22.40 -14.11
CA SER A 255 -5.12 23.57 -13.55
C SER A 255 -6.59 23.31 -13.15
N GLN A 256 -6.93 23.90 -11.99
CA GLN A 256 -8.24 24.43 -11.56
C GLN A 256 -9.37 23.49 -11.07
N ASN A 257 -10.13 24.03 -10.11
CA ASN A 257 -11.17 23.35 -9.32
C ASN A 257 -12.58 23.48 -9.92
N TYR A 258 -13.44 22.55 -9.50
CA TYR A 258 -14.92 22.53 -9.55
C TYR A 258 -15.67 23.78 -10.06
N GLN A 259 -16.56 23.60 -11.06
CA GLN A 259 -18.03 23.61 -10.88
C GLN A 259 -18.77 23.36 -12.22
N ASN A 260 -20.01 22.83 -12.13
CA ASN A 260 -21.10 22.85 -13.12
C ASN A 260 -20.95 22.32 -14.57
N GLN A 261 -21.60 21.18 -14.79
CA GLN A 261 -22.70 20.97 -15.77
C GLN A 261 -22.69 21.71 -17.12
N SER A 262 -22.58 20.92 -18.20
CA SER A 262 -23.05 21.15 -19.59
C SER A 262 -22.52 22.38 -20.35
N GLY A 263 -22.03 22.18 -21.57
CA GLY A 263 -21.83 23.30 -22.51
C GLY A 263 -20.69 23.13 -23.50
N ASN A 264 -21.03 22.64 -24.68
CA ASN A 264 -20.56 23.10 -26.00
C ASN A 264 -19.11 23.63 -26.19
N SER A 265 -18.30 22.79 -26.85
CA SER A 265 -17.50 23.11 -28.06
C SER A 265 -16.52 24.30 -28.14
N SER A 266 -15.26 23.95 -28.41
CA SER A 266 -14.32 24.61 -29.38
C SER A 266 -13.82 26.03 -29.00
N ASN A 267 -12.77 26.66 -29.55
CA ASN A 267 -11.59 26.36 -30.41
C ASN A 267 -10.62 27.59 -30.26
N TYR A 268 -9.34 27.64 -30.64
CA TYR A 268 -8.36 26.73 -31.26
C TYR A 268 -6.96 27.24 -30.82
N GLY A 269 -5.94 26.39 -30.60
CA GLY A 269 -4.58 26.87 -30.22
C GLY A 269 -3.50 25.78 -30.17
N SER A 270 -2.71 25.65 -31.23
CA SER A 270 -1.79 24.52 -31.44
C SER A 270 -0.54 24.55 -30.55
N ASN A 271 -0.22 23.46 -29.84
CA ASN A 271 0.91 22.57 -30.16
C ASN A 271 1.15 21.43 -29.13
N ASN A 272 1.16 20.19 -29.64
CA ASN A 272 1.89 19.00 -29.13
C ASN A 272 1.63 18.47 -27.70
N GLY A 273 0.40 18.03 -27.43
CA GLY A 273 0.14 16.97 -26.45
C GLY A 273 -0.12 15.63 -27.15
N LEU A 274 0.88 14.73 -27.23
CA LEU A 274 0.73 13.44 -27.92
C LEU A 274 -0.28 12.55 -27.20
N THR A 275 -1.40 12.24 -27.85
CA THR A 275 -2.32 11.20 -27.39
C THR A 275 -1.68 9.83 -27.57
N ILE A 276 -1.47 9.10 -26.48
CA ILE A 276 -0.84 7.77 -26.46
C ILE A 276 -1.81 6.82 -25.72
N GLY A 277 -1.85 5.55 -26.12
CA GLY A 277 -2.70 4.53 -25.51
C GLY A 277 -4.13 4.49 -26.06
N TRP A 278 -5.01 3.75 -25.38
CA TRP A 278 -6.42 3.60 -25.74
C TRP A 278 -7.21 4.90 -25.50
N LYS A 279 -7.93 5.36 -26.52
CA LYS A 279 -8.78 6.55 -26.46
C LYS A 279 -10.10 6.31 -27.18
N LYS A 280 -11.22 6.59 -26.51
CA LYS A 280 -12.56 6.59 -27.13
C LYS A 280 -12.80 7.93 -27.83
N ILE A 281 -13.18 7.90 -29.10
CA ILE A 281 -13.46 9.08 -29.93
C ILE A 281 -14.74 8.79 -30.71
N ASN A 282 -15.76 9.63 -30.57
CA ASN A 282 -17.05 9.51 -31.27
C ASN A 282 -17.70 8.11 -31.15
N GLY A 283 -17.62 7.49 -29.96
CA GLY A 283 -18.16 6.14 -29.70
C GLY A 283 -17.20 4.99 -30.00
N SER A 284 -16.32 5.12 -31.00
CA SER A 284 -15.31 4.13 -31.36
C SER A 284 -14.06 4.20 -30.46
N TRP A 285 -13.45 3.05 -30.16
CA TRP A 285 -12.13 2.99 -29.52
C TRP A 285 -11.01 3.06 -30.55
N TYR A 286 -9.92 3.75 -30.21
CA TYR A 286 -8.68 3.84 -30.99
C TYR A 286 -7.51 3.57 -30.05
N HIS A 287 -6.40 3.06 -30.55
CA HIS A 287 -5.14 2.99 -29.80
C HIS A 287 -4.06 3.83 -30.48
N PHE A 288 -3.39 4.72 -29.76
CA PHE A 288 -2.32 5.56 -30.30
C PHE A 288 -0.94 5.11 -29.80
N LYS A 289 0.03 5.04 -30.71
CA LYS A 289 1.42 4.70 -30.41
C LYS A 289 2.11 5.86 -29.69
N SER A 290 3.30 5.62 -29.12
CA SER A 290 4.10 6.64 -28.41
C SER A 290 4.45 7.87 -29.25
N ASN A 291 4.46 7.76 -30.59
CA ASN A 291 4.66 8.87 -31.52
C ASN A 291 3.35 9.61 -31.91
N GLY A 292 2.23 9.35 -31.23
CA GLY A 292 0.93 9.95 -31.51
C GLY A 292 0.22 9.43 -32.77
N SER A 293 0.80 8.47 -33.51
CA SER A 293 0.13 7.84 -34.65
C SER A 293 -0.89 6.78 -34.20
N LYS A 294 -1.97 6.62 -34.97
CA LYS A 294 -2.94 5.53 -34.73
C LYS A 294 -2.29 4.17 -34.94
N SER A 295 -2.69 3.21 -34.12
CA SER A 295 -2.41 1.79 -34.31
C SER A 295 -3.42 1.20 -35.28
N THR A 296 -2.95 0.28 -36.12
CA THR A 296 -3.70 -0.42 -37.16
C THR A 296 -3.21 -1.86 -37.22
N GLY A 297 -4.05 -2.78 -37.67
CA GLY A 297 -3.81 -4.22 -37.62
C GLY A 297 -3.88 -4.79 -36.20
N TRP A 298 -3.22 -5.93 -36.00
CA TRP A 298 -3.16 -6.61 -34.70
C TRP A 298 -2.32 -5.85 -33.68
N LEU A 299 -2.90 -5.62 -32.50
CA LEU A 299 -2.27 -5.03 -31.33
C LEU A 299 -2.34 -6.02 -30.16
N LYS A 300 -1.19 -6.36 -29.57
CA LYS A 300 -1.14 -7.04 -28.29
C LYS A 300 -1.06 -6.01 -27.17
N ASP A 301 -2.01 -6.03 -26.24
CA ASP A 301 -1.97 -5.22 -25.01
C ASP A 301 -2.18 -6.14 -23.80
N GLY A 302 -1.15 -6.25 -22.97
CA GLY A 302 -1.10 -7.24 -21.89
C GLY A 302 -1.17 -8.68 -22.42
N SER A 303 -2.13 -9.44 -21.91
CA SER A 303 -2.43 -10.82 -22.34
C SER A 303 -3.35 -10.91 -23.55
N SER A 304 -4.02 -9.81 -23.93
CA SER A 304 -5.07 -9.81 -24.95
C SER A 304 -4.56 -9.30 -26.31
N TRP A 305 -5.11 -9.88 -27.37
CA TRP A 305 -4.98 -9.35 -28.72
C TRP A 305 -6.23 -8.58 -29.11
N TYR A 306 -6.04 -7.46 -29.79
CA TYR A 306 -7.06 -6.59 -30.35
C TYR A 306 -6.76 -6.37 -31.83
N TYR A 307 -7.76 -6.01 -32.61
CA TYR A 307 -7.56 -5.60 -34.00
C TYR A 307 -8.05 -4.17 -34.21
N LEU A 308 -7.21 -3.32 -34.78
CA LEU A 308 -7.54 -1.95 -35.16
C LEU A 308 -7.68 -1.90 -36.69
N LYS A 309 -8.84 -1.50 -37.20
CA LYS A 309 -9.10 -1.26 -38.63
C LYS A 309 -8.09 -0.25 -39.20
N SER A 310 -8.01 -0.14 -40.53
CA SER A 310 -7.18 0.88 -41.21
C SER A 310 -7.51 2.33 -40.80
N SER A 311 -8.75 2.62 -40.39
CA SER A 311 -9.17 3.91 -39.80
C SER A 311 -8.60 4.17 -38.39
N GLY A 312 -8.03 3.15 -37.76
CA GLY A 312 -7.57 3.07 -36.37
C GLY A 312 -8.65 2.67 -35.37
N GLU A 313 -9.88 2.40 -35.82
CA GLU A 313 -10.97 1.95 -34.94
C GLU A 313 -10.79 0.51 -34.49
N MET A 314 -11.05 0.21 -33.22
CA MET A 314 -11.10 -1.14 -32.70
C MET A 314 -12.25 -1.94 -33.34
N GLN A 315 -11.93 -3.16 -33.78
CA GLN A 315 -12.89 -4.14 -34.26
C GLN A 315 -13.45 -4.94 -33.09
N THR A 316 -14.73 -5.26 -33.16
CA THR A 316 -15.41 -6.28 -32.34
C THR A 316 -16.16 -7.24 -33.24
N GLY A 317 -16.52 -8.42 -32.74
CA GLY A 317 -17.17 -9.47 -33.51
C GLY A 317 -16.20 -10.24 -34.43
N TRP A 318 -16.73 -10.76 -35.54
CA TRP A 318 -15.98 -11.57 -36.49
C TRP A 318 -15.03 -10.72 -37.35
N LEU A 319 -13.81 -11.23 -37.54
CA LEU A 319 -12.76 -10.65 -38.38
C LEU A 319 -12.22 -11.72 -39.31
N LYS A 320 -12.08 -11.40 -40.60
CA LYS A 320 -11.36 -12.25 -41.58
C LYS A 320 -10.08 -11.54 -42.01
N GLU A 321 -8.93 -12.13 -41.69
CA GLU A 321 -7.60 -11.60 -41.97
C GLU A 321 -6.76 -12.70 -42.64
N ASN A 322 -6.12 -12.41 -43.78
CA ASN A 322 -5.30 -13.36 -44.53
C ASN A 322 -5.96 -14.74 -44.79
N GLY A 323 -7.27 -14.74 -45.04
CA GLY A 323 -8.06 -15.95 -45.30
C GLY A 323 -8.56 -16.68 -44.04
N LEU A 324 -7.99 -16.41 -42.87
CA LEU A 324 -8.38 -16.99 -41.59
C LEU A 324 -9.45 -16.15 -40.89
N TRP A 325 -10.32 -16.81 -40.13
CA TRP A 325 -11.33 -16.15 -39.29
C TRP A 325 -10.87 -16.06 -37.84
N TYR A 326 -11.26 -14.97 -37.18
CA TYR A 326 -10.99 -14.65 -35.79
C TYR A 326 -12.27 -14.07 -35.16
N TYR A 327 -12.41 -14.17 -33.84
CA TYR A 327 -13.50 -13.53 -33.11
C TYR A 327 -12.96 -12.65 -31.98
N LEU A 328 -13.37 -11.38 -32.00
CA LEU A 328 -13.10 -10.38 -30.98
C LEU A 328 -14.39 -10.21 -30.16
N ASP A 329 -14.35 -10.27 -28.83
CA ASP A 329 -15.56 -10.09 -28.02
C ASP A 329 -16.01 -8.61 -27.93
N SER A 330 -17.02 -8.33 -27.10
CA SER A 330 -17.58 -6.98 -26.93
C SER A 330 -16.58 -5.98 -26.32
N SER A 331 -15.50 -6.45 -25.68
CA SER A 331 -14.38 -5.62 -25.22
C SER A 331 -13.31 -5.39 -26.30
N GLY A 332 -13.42 -6.08 -27.45
CA GLY A 332 -12.41 -6.11 -28.52
C GLY A 332 -11.33 -7.16 -28.33
N ALA A 333 -11.37 -7.95 -27.25
CA ALA A 333 -10.37 -8.97 -26.97
C ALA A 333 -10.60 -10.24 -27.82
N MET A 334 -9.54 -10.72 -28.46
CA MET A 334 -9.55 -11.93 -29.28
C MET A 334 -9.78 -13.18 -28.43
N LYS A 335 -10.73 -14.02 -28.85
CA LYS A 335 -11.01 -15.31 -28.21
C LYS A 335 -10.08 -16.41 -28.71
N THR A 336 -9.76 -17.32 -27.79
CA THR A 336 -9.06 -18.59 -28.00
C THR A 336 -9.77 -19.67 -27.17
N GLY A 337 -9.55 -20.93 -27.50
CA GLY A 337 -10.30 -22.06 -26.95
C GLY A 337 -11.76 -22.11 -27.43
N TRP A 338 -12.61 -22.81 -26.68
CA TRP A 338 -14.05 -22.89 -26.92
C TRP A 338 -14.78 -21.63 -26.45
N TYR A 339 -15.67 -21.09 -27.29
CA TYR A 339 -16.56 -20.00 -26.95
C TYR A 339 -17.90 -20.11 -27.68
N GLN A 340 -18.93 -19.44 -27.16
CA GLN A 340 -20.27 -19.42 -27.74
C GLN A 340 -20.59 -18.05 -28.34
N VAL A 341 -21.16 -18.02 -29.55
CA VAL A 341 -21.66 -16.82 -30.21
C VAL A 341 -23.08 -17.11 -30.70
N SER A 342 -24.06 -16.33 -30.24
CA SER A 342 -25.48 -16.49 -30.60
C SER A 342 -26.00 -17.94 -30.49
N GLY A 343 -25.68 -18.60 -29.38
CA GLY A 343 -26.07 -20.00 -29.10
C GLY A 343 -25.19 -21.08 -29.76
N LYS A 344 -24.39 -20.75 -30.78
CA LYS A 344 -23.51 -21.69 -31.48
C LYS A 344 -22.13 -21.75 -30.85
N TRP A 345 -21.55 -22.95 -30.77
CA TRP A 345 -20.19 -23.18 -30.26
C TRP A 345 -19.15 -23.12 -31.37
N TYR A 346 -18.04 -22.45 -31.08
CA TYR A 346 -16.89 -22.25 -31.95
C TYR A 346 -15.60 -22.53 -31.17
N TYR A 347 -14.53 -22.88 -31.88
CA TYR A 347 -13.20 -23.03 -31.30
C TYR A 347 -12.17 -22.23 -32.09
N SER A 348 -11.37 -21.41 -31.39
CA SER A 348 -10.18 -20.77 -31.95
C SER A 348 -8.92 -21.38 -31.33
N TYR A 349 -7.93 -21.69 -32.16
CA TYR A 349 -6.61 -22.12 -31.68
C TYR A 349 -5.94 -21.05 -30.82
N SER A 350 -4.80 -21.37 -30.19
CA SER A 350 -3.98 -20.41 -29.43
C SER A 350 -3.50 -19.21 -30.27
N SER A 351 -3.44 -19.36 -31.60
CA SER A 351 -3.19 -18.28 -32.57
C SER A 351 -4.39 -17.37 -32.84
N GLY A 352 -5.57 -17.66 -32.28
CA GLY A 352 -6.84 -16.98 -32.54
C GLY A 352 -7.62 -17.48 -33.76
N ALA A 353 -6.94 -18.20 -34.67
CA ALA A 353 -7.56 -18.70 -35.90
C ALA A 353 -8.68 -19.70 -35.58
N LEU A 354 -9.85 -19.50 -36.19
CA LEU A 354 -11.02 -20.37 -36.09
C LEU A 354 -10.73 -21.75 -36.70
N ALA A 355 -11.05 -22.81 -35.95
CA ALA A 355 -11.04 -24.17 -36.47
C ALA A 355 -12.24 -24.40 -37.40
N VAL A 356 -12.00 -24.92 -38.60
CA VAL A 356 -13.02 -25.26 -39.61
C VAL A 356 -12.73 -26.64 -40.20
N ASN A 357 -13.77 -27.37 -40.60
CA ASN A 357 -13.68 -28.70 -41.24
C ASN A 357 -12.74 -29.69 -40.53
N THR A 358 -12.79 -29.74 -39.19
CA THR A 358 -11.87 -30.54 -38.37
C THR A 358 -12.55 -31.07 -37.11
N THR A 359 -11.83 -31.83 -36.30
CA THR A 359 -12.26 -32.30 -34.98
C THR A 359 -11.34 -31.72 -33.91
N VAL A 360 -11.92 -31.10 -32.88
CA VAL A 360 -11.22 -30.54 -31.73
C VAL A 360 -11.83 -31.11 -30.46
N ASP A 361 -11.01 -31.63 -29.55
CA ASP A 361 -11.45 -32.24 -28.28
C ASP A 361 -12.57 -33.30 -28.42
N GLY A 362 -12.56 -34.05 -29.54
CA GLY A 362 -13.58 -35.04 -29.89
C GLY A 362 -14.85 -34.49 -30.56
N TYR A 363 -15.00 -33.16 -30.67
CA TYR A 363 -16.14 -32.51 -31.32
C TYR A 363 -15.80 -32.07 -32.75
N ARG A 364 -16.69 -32.36 -33.70
CA ARG A 364 -16.53 -31.93 -35.10
C ARG A 364 -17.00 -30.49 -35.29
N VAL A 365 -16.22 -29.70 -36.01
CA VAL A 365 -16.60 -28.35 -36.48
C VAL A 365 -16.72 -28.34 -38.00
N ASN A 366 -17.76 -27.70 -38.52
CA ASN A 366 -18.07 -27.65 -39.95
C ASN A 366 -17.23 -26.58 -40.70
N SER A 367 -17.56 -26.30 -41.96
CA SER A 367 -16.90 -25.29 -42.80
C SER A 367 -17.00 -23.86 -42.26
N ASP A 368 -18.03 -23.58 -41.44
CA ASP A 368 -18.29 -22.29 -40.81
C ASP A 368 -17.71 -22.21 -39.38
N GLY A 369 -16.99 -23.26 -38.96
CA GLY A 369 -16.42 -23.41 -37.62
C GLY A 369 -17.44 -23.69 -36.51
N VAL A 370 -18.70 -23.96 -36.86
CA VAL A 370 -19.76 -24.31 -35.93
C VAL A 370 -19.61 -25.77 -35.51
N ARG A 371 -19.66 -26.03 -34.21
CA ARG A 371 -19.75 -27.39 -33.66
C ARG A 371 -21.06 -28.07 -34.08
N VAL A 372 -20.97 -29.25 -34.69
CA VAL A 372 -22.10 -30.06 -35.18
C VAL A 372 -22.25 -31.37 -34.43
#